data_AF-A0A088CF50-F1
#
_entry.id   AF-A0A088CF50-F1
#
_cell.length_a   1.000
_cell.length_b   1.000
_cell.length_c   1.000
_cell.angle_alpha   90.00
_cell.angle_beta   90.00
_cell.angle_gamma   90.00
#
_symmetry.space_group_name_H-M   'P 1'
#
loop_
_entity.id
_entity.type
_entity.pdbx_description
1 polymer ?
#
loop_
_entity_poly.entity_id
_entity_poly.type
_entity_poly.pdbx_seq_one_letter_code
_entity_poly.pdbx_strand_id
1 'polypeptide(L)' 'PTSNEASQVTALDERYKLSESRDYEVKVAFLQLAIPTGCRCYFNEV' A
#
# COMPACT_ATOMS: atom_id res chain seq x y z
N PRO A 1 -6.20 13.70 -1.66
CA PRO A 1 -5.77 12.62 -0.73
C PRO A 1 -5.55 13.19 0.67
N THR A 2 -6.50 12.98 1.57
CA THR A 2 -6.37 13.40 2.97
C THR A 2 -5.28 12.55 3.61
N SER A 3 -4.35 13.17 4.32
CA SER A 3 -3.16 12.52 4.90
C SER A 3 -3.47 11.31 5.81
N ASN A 4 -4.73 11.10 6.21
CA ASN A 4 -5.20 9.93 6.95
C ASN A 4 -5.15 8.63 6.15
N GLU A 5 -5.41 8.68 4.84
CA GLU A 5 -5.53 7.46 4.02
C GLU A 5 -4.17 6.78 3.87
N ALA A 6 -3.10 7.55 3.64
CA ALA A 6 -1.74 7.02 3.57
C ALA A 6 -1.30 6.33 4.88
N SER A 7 -1.66 6.93 6.03
CA SER A 7 -1.35 6.37 7.34
C SER A 7 -2.08 5.05 7.61
N GLN A 8 -3.34 4.94 7.15
CA GLN A 8 -4.11 3.69 7.23
C GLN A 8 -3.53 2.60 6.33
N VAL A 9 -3.10 2.94 5.12
CA VAL A 9 -2.48 2.00 4.17
C VAL A 9 -1.18 1.45 4.74
N THR A 10 -0.31 2.29 5.32
CA THR A 10 0.94 1.83 5.96
C THR A 10 0.66 0.96 7.19
N ALA A 11 -0.32 1.32 8.03
CA ALA A 11 -0.69 0.51 9.18
C ALA A 11 -1.26 -0.87 8.80
N LEU A 12 -1.96 -0.96 7.66
CA LEU A 12 -2.41 -2.24 7.10
C LEU A 12 -1.22 -3.06 6.61
N ASP A 13 -0.27 -2.44 5.94
CA ASP A 13 0.93 -3.12 5.45
C ASP A 13 1.82 -3.62 6.59
N GLU A 14 2.04 -2.85 7.64
CA GLU A 14 2.82 -3.31 8.80
C GLU A 14 2.20 -4.52 9.48
N ARG A 15 0.86 -4.62 9.49
CA ARG A 15 0.13 -5.72 10.14
C ARG A 15 0.02 -6.96 9.28
N TYR A 16 -0.16 -6.79 7.98
CA TYR A 16 -0.48 -7.88 7.05
C TYR A 16 0.60 -8.16 6.02
N LYS A 17 1.64 -7.32 5.95
CA LYS A 17 2.76 -7.42 5.00
C LYS A 17 2.28 -7.59 3.57
N LEU A 18 1.35 -6.72 3.14
CA LEU A 18 0.67 -6.81 1.86
C LEU A 18 1.61 -6.47 0.69
N SER A 19 2.55 -5.55 0.91
CA SER A 19 3.66 -5.24 0.00
C SER A 19 4.60 -6.43 -0.24
N GLU A 20 4.80 -7.26 0.78
CA GLU A 20 5.62 -8.48 0.75
C GLU A 20 4.80 -9.75 0.45
N SER A 21 3.50 -9.62 0.13
CA SER A 21 2.65 -10.79 -0.13
C SER A 21 3.14 -11.57 -1.34
N ARG A 22 3.13 -12.92 -1.22
CA ARG A 22 3.42 -13.84 -2.33
C ARG A 22 2.31 -13.87 -3.38
N ASP A 23 1.09 -13.51 -2.99
CA ASP A 23 -0.03 -13.39 -3.91
C ASP A 23 0.07 -12.10 -4.69
N TYR A 24 0.37 -12.25 -5.98
CA TYR A 24 0.60 -11.12 -6.89
C TYR A 24 -0.63 -10.23 -7.01
N GLU A 25 -1.83 -10.84 -7.07
CA GLU A 25 -3.12 -10.13 -7.07
C GLU A 25 -3.29 -9.26 -5.81
N VAL A 26 -2.94 -9.79 -4.64
CA VAL A 26 -3.06 -9.07 -3.36
C VAL A 26 -2.06 -7.92 -3.29
N LYS A 27 -0.81 -8.15 -3.72
CA LYS A 27 0.22 -7.12 -3.79
C LYS A 27 -0.18 -5.99 -4.73
N VAL A 28 -0.65 -6.32 -5.94
CA VAL A 28 -1.06 -5.33 -6.94
C VAL A 28 -2.29 -4.54 -6.47
N ALA A 29 -3.30 -5.21 -5.91
CA ALA A 29 -4.49 -4.53 -5.37
C ALA A 29 -4.13 -3.55 -4.25
N PHE A 30 -3.18 -3.93 -3.38
CA PHE A 30 -2.67 -3.07 -2.32
C PHE A 30 -1.89 -1.87 -2.87
N LEU A 31 -0.98 -2.07 -3.82
CA LEU A 31 -0.23 -0.99 -4.46
C LEU A 31 -1.15 -0.02 -5.23
N GLN A 32 -2.15 -0.55 -5.95
CA GLN A 32 -3.17 0.26 -6.63
C GLN A 32 -4.00 1.10 -5.67
N LEU A 33 -4.29 0.59 -4.46
CA LEU A 33 -4.95 1.34 -3.40
C LEU A 33 -4.02 2.41 -2.79
N ALA A 34 -2.71 2.13 -2.69
CA ALA A 34 -1.73 3.04 -2.12
C ALA A 34 -1.42 4.27 -3.02
N ILE A 35 -1.42 4.10 -4.34
CA ILE A 35 -1.13 5.16 -5.32
C ILE A 35 -2.03 6.42 -5.17
N PRO A 36 -3.38 6.33 -5.17
CA PRO A 36 -4.25 7.49 -5.05
C PRO A 36 -4.17 8.19 -3.68
N THR A 37 -3.75 7.46 -2.63
CA THR A 37 -3.56 8.04 -1.29
C THR A 37 -2.30 8.92 -1.18
N GLY A 38 -1.43 8.93 -2.21
CA GLY A 38 -0.20 9.70 -2.24
C GLY A 38 0.92 9.12 -1.35
N CYS A 39 0.82 7.84 -0.99
CA CYS A 39 1.77 7.17 -0.11
C CYS A 39 3.05 6.83 -0.87
N ARG A 40 4.01 7.77 -0.89
CA ARG A 40 5.30 7.68 -1.61
C ARG A 40 6.15 6.46 -1.26
N CYS A 41 5.92 5.82 -0.12
CA CYS A 41 6.60 4.59 0.30
C CYS A 41 6.42 3.44 -0.69
N TYR A 42 5.29 3.40 -1.41
CA TYR A 42 4.93 2.32 -2.33
C TYR A 42 5.13 2.67 -3.81
N PHE A 43 5.50 3.92 -4.12
CA PHE A 43 5.77 4.36 -5.50
C PHE A 43 7.08 3.79 -6.06
N ASN A 44 8.00 3.37 -5.19
CA ASN A 44 9.31 2.82 -5.57
C ASN A 44 9.32 1.28 -5.65
N GLU A 45 8.18 0.65 -5.37
CA GLU A 45 8.05 -0.82 -5.32
C GLU A 45 7.32 -1.38 -6.55
N VAL A 46 7.32 -0.59 -7.64
CA VAL A 46 6.77 -0.91 -8.96
C VAL A 46 7.90 -1.21 -9.93
#